data_AF-A0A927F1Q3-F1
#
_entry.id   AF-A0A927F1Q3-F1
#
_cell.length_a   1.000
_cell.length_b   1.000
_cell.length_c   1.000
_cell.angle_alpha   90.00
_cell.angle_beta   90.00
_cell.angle_gamma   90.00
#
_symmetry.space_group_name_H-M   'P 1'
#
loop_
_entity.id
_entity.type
_entity.pdbx_description
1 polymer ?
#
loop_
_entity_poly.entity_id
_entity_poly.type
_entity_poly.pdbx_seq_one_letter_code
_entity_poly.pdbx_strand_id
1 'polypeptide(L)'
;MTAAPARPASERDLVRLPGPRRHLDRLERDLRSGRSCVWYFPDTMVGSGRAELFLRELYVRFVEPIPVPGAVTVPTDDRAGEAAVGHRGFAAPEPEDRSPGGDDGPGLWPDDNSFDADDAYGALLGSLAGVSAAPPPSFPRLGASPGPPTSAPTSLSERLARELGVEGDPLSELVRRTDHRRHPRSDDGTRDGTPSGTPPLIVVRGWVENSPEELARLLRTAHAVFRDEGIGAEDRPRFLVAARSGDLPHTAFGIGPRHDHVTLHWWWRVWTRLDSEVLLAWRPRPHAGAAEALFHRVTDAVVAEVCGPDLDSALALREAWSGGDLDSLRSALAGVLPRASSAVERARLRRMSTAHASAPSAELRDAWSSGAVDSWDGHVRPVLGHHLLDPGSTELRTLVCHAQNRVLLPLIDEGRAAFIDLVPGLLRKEVSLDHFREQARSQYQITRRLPAAPLVELEVADLQRASRLLDLTTDQRHRLSTLSDARNHLSHLRPLTHRQLEDLAQALTNDWLADGSG
;
A
#
# COMPACT_ATOMS: atom_id res chain seq x y z
N MET A 1 9.62 -29.30 -14.47
CA MET A 1 9.40 -28.07 -15.26
C MET A 1 9.59 -26.89 -14.34
N THR A 2 10.68 -26.14 -14.47
CA THR A 2 10.90 -24.89 -13.74
C THR A 2 10.05 -23.81 -14.40
N ALA A 3 9.02 -23.33 -13.69
CA ALA A 3 8.21 -22.19 -14.12
C ALA A 3 9.12 -20.98 -14.30
N ALA A 4 9.00 -20.27 -15.43
CA ALA A 4 9.68 -19.00 -15.63
C ALA A 4 9.23 -18.02 -14.53
N PRO A 5 10.13 -17.21 -13.96
CA PRO A 5 9.75 -16.24 -12.94
C PRO A 5 8.68 -15.29 -13.50
N ALA A 6 7.67 -14.99 -12.69
CA ALA A 6 6.64 -14.03 -13.04
C ALA A 6 7.28 -12.70 -13.45
N ARG A 7 6.81 -12.11 -14.55
CA ARG A 7 7.33 -10.80 -14.97
C ARG A 7 6.92 -9.77 -13.92
N PRO A 8 7.86 -8.94 -13.42
CA PRO A 8 7.52 -7.86 -12.52
C PRO A 8 6.54 -6.90 -13.20
N ALA A 9 5.79 -6.14 -12.40
CA ALA A 9 4.92 -5.09 -12.94
C ALA A 9 5.75 -4.17 -13.86
N SER A 10 5.23 -3.87 -15.05
CA SER A 10 5.96 -2.97 -15.92
C SER A 10 6.04 -1.59 -15.29
N GLU A 11 7.12 -0.87 -15.54
CA GLU A 11 7.32 0.48 -15.00
C GLU A 11 6.14 1.41 -15.27
N ARG A 12 5.57 1.29 -16.48
CA ARG A 12 4.40 2.05 -16.92
C ARG A 12 3.13 1.69 -16.16
N ASP A 13 2.98 0.43 -15.76
CA ASP A 13 1.82 0.00 -14.98
C ASP A 13 1.87 0.64 -13.59
N LEU A 14 3.02 0.55 -12.91
CA LEU A 14 3.19 1.04 -11.54
C LEU A 14 2.84 2.52 -11.41
N VAL A 15 3.26 3.34 -12.37
CA VAL A 15 2.96 4.78 -12.41
C VAL A 15 1.48 5.06 -12.60
N ARG A 16 0.75 4.21 -13.32
CA ARG A 16 -0.66 4.41 -13.66
C ARG A 16 -1.61 3.96 -12.55
N LEU A 17 -1.10 3.30 -11.51
CA LEU A 17 -1.91 2.84 -10.40
C LEU A 17 -2.50 4.02 -9.60
N PRO A 18 -3.76 3.90 -9.10
CA PRO A 18 -4.46 4.98 -8.40
C PRO A 18 -3.68 5.66 -7.27
N GLY A 19 -3.00 4.89 -6.43
CA GLY A 19 -2.23 5.33 -5.28
C GLY A 19 -1.05 6.22 -5.66
N PRO A 20 -0.08 5.72 -6.46
CA PRO A 20 1.01 6.52 -7.00
C PRO A 20 0.55 7.77 -7.74
N ARG A 21 -0.50 7.66 -8.57
CA ARG A 21 -1.06 8.83 -9.27
C ARG A 21 -1.52 9.90 -8.29
N ARG A 22 -2.34 9.54 -7.30
CA ARG A 22 -2.81 10.47 -6.27
C ARG A 22 -1.66 11.09 -5.49
N HIS A 23 -0.62 10.32 -5.18
CA HIS A 23 0.56 10.81 -4.47
C HIS A 23 1.36 11.82 -5.30
N LEU A 24 1.62 11.50 -6.57
CA LEU A 24 2.28 12.40 -7.53
C LEU A 24 1.45 13.67 -7.76
N ASP A 25 0.13 13.56 -7.93
CA ASP A 25 -0.77 14.70 -8.12
C ASP A 25 -0.76 15.62 -6.89
N ARG A 26 -0.62 15.05 -5.69
CA ARG A 26 -0.48 15.83 -4.44
C ARG A 26 0.85 16.56 -4.39
N LEU A 27 1.95 15.87 -4.64
CA LEU A 27 3.29 16.45 -4.68
C LEU A 27 3.39 17.56 -5.74
N GLU A 28 2.85 17.31 -6.92
CA GLU A 28 2.78 18.27 -8.04
C GLU A 28 1.97 19.50 -7.66
N ARG A 29 0.84 19.35 -6.97
CA ARG A 29 0.04 20.48 -6.47
C ARG A 29 0.81 21.34 -5.47
N ASP A 30 1.48 20.70 -4.51
CA ASP A 30 2.28 21.42 -3.50
C ASP A 30 3.44 22.17 -4.17
N LEU A 31 4.17 21.53 -5.09
CA LEU A 31 5.19 22.19 -5.90
C LEU A 31 4.60 23.34 -6.73
N ARG A 32 3.48 23.14 -7.43
CA ARG A 32 2.84 24.22 -8.22
C ARG A 32 2.37 25.40 -7.37
N SER A 33 2.00 25.17 -6.11
CA SER A 33 1.65 26.24 -5.15
C SER A 33 2.85 27.03 -4.59
N GLY A 34 4.06 26.78 -5.10
CA GLY A 34 5.26 27.53 -4.71
C GLY A 34 6.02 26.94 -3.51
N ARG A 35 5.58 25.77 -3.01
CA ARG A 35 6.24 25.10 -1.89
C ARG A 35 7.45 24.32 -2.38
N SER A 36 8.49 24.29 -1.56
CA SER A 36 9.54 23.27 -1.70
C SER A 36 9.09 21.99 -1.03
N CYS A 37 9.53 20.84 -1.52
CA CYS A 37 9.09 19.54 -1.03
C CYS A 37 10.29 18.66 -0.70
N VAL A 38 10.17 17.89 0.38
CA VAL A 38 11.06 16.76 0.66
C VAL A 38 10.26 15.48 0.46
N TRP A 39 10.77 14.57 -0.35
CA TRP A 39 10.12 13.34 -0.71
C TRP A 39 10.94 12.13 -0.23
N TYR A 40 10.44 11.49 0.81
CA TYR A 40 11.09 10.36 1.45
C TYR A 40 10.67 9.02 0.83
N PHE A 41 11.65 8.18 0.54
CA PHE A 41 11.46 6.81 0.04
C PHE A 41 12.11 5.77 0.96
N PRO A 42 11.56 4.53 1.00
CA PRO A 42 12.27 3.38 1.55
C PRO A 42 13.58 3.10 0.80
N ASP A 43 14.56 2.56 1.52
CA ASP A 43 15.87 2.16 0.98
C ASP A 43 15.71 1.11 -0.11
N THR A 44 14.73 0.20 0.02
CA THR A 44 14.43 -0.83 -0.98
C THR A 44 13.94 -0.23 -2.30
N MET A 45 13.19 0.87 -2.26
CA MET A 45 12.74 1.57 -3.48
C MET A 45 13.87 2.32 -4.17
N VAL A 46 14.81 2.87 -3.40
CA VAL A 46 16.02 3.50 -3.95
C VAL A 46 16.93 2.43 -4.55
N GLY A 47 17.20 1.35 -3.81
CA GLY A 47 18.06 0.24 -4.24
C GLY A 47 17.54 -0.51 -5.47
N SER A 48 16.21 -0.61 -5.64
CA SER A 48 15.59 -1.22 -6.82
C SER A 48 15.44 -0.27 -8.01
N GLY A 49 15.76 1.02 -7.87
CA GLY A 49 15.56 2.04 -8.91
C GLY A 49 14.13 2.55 -9.05
N ARG A 50 13.16 2.04 -8.26
CA ARG A 50 11.75 2.49 -8.29
C ARG A 50 11.59 3.96 -7.92
N ALA A 51 12.39 4.47 -6.98
CA ALA A 51 12.38 5.89 -6.63
C ALA A 51 12.72 6.77 -7.84
N GLU A 52 13.69 6.35 -8.65
CA GLU A 52 14.09 7.06 -9.87
C GLU A 52 12.99 7.03 -10.93
N LEU A 53 12.27 5.92 -11.06
CA LEU A 53 11.10 5.80 -11.93
C LEU A 53 10.01 6.82 -11.59
N PHE A 54 9.66 6.98 -10.31
CA PHE A 54 8.65 7.96 -9.92
C PHE A 54 9.14 9.41 -10.03
N LEU A 55 10.45 9.64 -9.85
CA LEU A 55 11.05 10.94 -10.15
C LEU A 55 10.95 11.30 -11.63
N ARG A 56 11.18 10.35 -12.55
CA ARG A 56 11.01 10.54 -14.00
C ARG A 56 9.60 10.90 -14.37
N GLU A 57 8.64 10.19 -13.81
CA GLU A 57 7.24 10.49 -14.04
C GLU A 57 6.90 11.90 -13.54
N LEU A 58 7.47 12.34 -12.43
CA LEU A 58 7.26 13.70 -11.97
C LEU A 58 7.93 14.72 -12.91
N TYR A 59 9.14 14.45 -13.42
CA TYR A 59 9.85 15.36 -14.33
C TYR A 59 9.05 15.71 -15.57
N VAL A 60 8.38 14.73 -16.19
CA VAL A 60 7.58 14.98 -17.40
C VAL A 60 6.36 15.88 -17.17
N ARG A 61 6.00 16.15 -15.91
CA ARG A 61 4.89 17.04 -15.54
C ARG A 61 5.30 18.51 -15.37
N PHE A 62 6.60 18.81 -15.46
CA PHE A 62 7.16 20.15 -15.34
C PHE A 62 7.94 20.55 -16.59
N VAL A 63 7.86 21.84 -16.97
CA VAL A 63 8.44 22.35 -18.22
C VAL A 63 9.96 22.55 -18.11
N GLU A 64 10.47 22.88 -16.92
CA GLU A 64 11.90 23.18 -16.70
C GLU A 64 12.39 22.59 -15.37
N PRO A 65 12.46 21.24 -15.24
CA PRO A 65 13.13 20.62 -14.12
C PRO A 65 14.65 20.67 -14.30
N ILE A 66 15.37 21.05 -13.24
CA ILE A 66 16.84 21.12 -13.20
C ILE A 66 17.32 20.04 -12.22
N PRO A 67 17.74 18.86 -12.71
CA PRO A 67 18.17 17.76 -11.87
C PRO A 67 19.61 17.97 -11.36
N VAL A 68 19.87 17.60 -10.10
CA VAL A 68 21.18 17.70 -9.46
C VAL A 68 21.52 16.38 -8.76
N PRO A 69 22.63 15.69 -9.12
CA PRO A 69 23.53 15.96 -10.26
C PRO A 69 23.01 15.40 -11.58
N GLY A 70 23.12 16.14 -12.69
CA GLY A 70 22.90 15.67 -14.06
C GLY A 70 21.51 15.08 -14.38
N ALA A 71 21.26 14.84 -15.67
CA ALA A 71 20.00 14.27 -16.14
C ALA A 71 19.72 12.87 -15.55
N VAL A 72 18.46 12.61 -15.21
CA VAL A 72 18.01 11.27 -14.86
C VAL A 72 18.01 10.40 -16.12
N THR A 73 18.96 9.47 -16.18
CA THR A 73 19.26 8.67 -17.37
C THR A 73 18.12 7.72 -17.73
N VAL A 74 17.34 8.02 -18.78
CA VAL A 74 16.45 7.04 -19.44
C VAL A 74 17.27 5.77 -19.72
N PRO A 75 17.00 4.60 -19.11
CA PRO A 75 17.64 3.38 -19.58
C PRO A 75 17.14 3.19 -21.01
N THR A 76 18.05 3.37 -21.96
CA THR A 76 17.92 2.70 -23.24
C THR A 76 17.87 1.21 -22.94
N ASP A 77 16.91 0.54 -23.54
CA ASP A 77 16.66 -0.90 -23.41
C ASP A 77 17.83 -1.66 -24.10
N ASP A 78 19.02 -1.61 -23.50
CA ASP A 78 20.22 -2.25 -24.01
C ASP A 78 20.34 -3.66 -23.44
N ARG A 79 19.76 -4.61 -24.19
CA ARG A 79 20.21 -5.99 -24.21
C ARG A 79 21.65 -6.05 -24.75
N ALA A 80 22.65 -6.05 -23.87
CA ALA A 80 23.93 -6.75 -24.06
C ALA A 80 24.86 -6.49 -22.86
N GLY A 81 25.31 -7.54 -22.19
CA GLY A 81 26.40 -7.40 -21.20
C GLY A 81 26.44 -8.51 -20.16
N GLU A 82 26.78 -9.73 -20.59
CA GLU A 82 27.27 -10.79 -19.70
C GLU A 82 28.61 -10.40 -19.03
N ALA A 83 28.85 -11.02 -17.87
CA ALA A 83 30.09 -11.10 -17.07
C ALA A 83 30.34 -9.93 -16.09
N ALA A 84 30.74 -10.12 -14.82
CA ALA A 84 31.28 -11.29 -14.13
C ALA A 84 30.98 -11.21 -12.62
N VAL A 85 30.52 -12.32 -12.05
CA VAL A 85 30.34 -12.51 -10.60
C VAL A 85 31.67 -12.96 -9.99
N GLY A 86 32.28 -12.10 -9.16
CA GLY A 86 33.43 -12.44 -8.34
C GLY A 86 33.00 -13.02 -6.98
N HIS A 87 33.14 -14.33 -6.81
CA HIS A 87 33.01 -15.00 -5.52
C HIS A 87 34.11 -14.59 -4.54
N ARG A 88 33.74 -14.14 -3.34
CA ARG A 88 34.64 -14.09 -2.18
C ARG A 88 33.96 -14.74 -0.98
N GLY A 89 34.50 -15.90 -0.58
CA GLY A 89 34.01 -16.72 0.53
C GLY A 89 34.31 -16.08 1.89
N PHE A 90 33.40 -16.28 2.83
CA PHE A 90 33.58 -15.92 4.24
C PHE A 90 33.70 -17.18 5.10
N ALA A 91 34.72 -17.15 5.96
CA ALA A 91 35.03 -18.17 6.95
C ALA A 91 34.13 -18.03 8.19
N ALA A 92 33.81 -19.18 8.81
CA ALA A 92 33.06 -19.29 10.05
C ALA A 92 33.90 -18.92 11.29
N PRO A 93 33.24 -18.54 12.39
CA PRO A 93 33.66 -19.08 13.69
C PRO A 93 32.52 -19.67 14.53
N GLU A 94 32.95 -20.58 15.40
CA GLU A 94 32.25 -21.47 16.32
C GLU A 94 31.61 -20.80 17.56
N PRO A 95 30.79 -21.54 18.35
CA PRO A 95 29.92 -21.00 19.39
C PRO A 95 30.56 -21.02 20.79
N GLU A 96 30.14 -20.10 21.66
CA GLU A 96 30.36 -20.17 23.11
C GLU A 96 29.05 -20.11 23.90
N ASP A 97 29.14 -20.67 25.10
CA ASP A 97 28.13 -21.41 25.85
C ASP A 97 27.75 -20.67 27.16
N ARG A 98 26.49 -20.86 27.63
CA ARG A 98 25.98 -20.82 29.04
C ARG A 98 25.72 -19.49 29.83
N SER A 99 24.41 -19.22 30.04
CA SER A 99 23.56 -18.98 31.26
C SER A 99 24.15 -18.57 32.65
N PRO A 100 23.36 -18.26 33.74
CA PRO A 100 21.91 -17.97 33.95
C PRO A 100 21.53 -16.80 34.95
N GLY A 101 20.23 -16.43 35.00
CA GLY A 101 19.45 -16.23 36.26
C GLY A 101 19.17 -14.82 36.82
N GLY A 102 17.90 -14.55 37.19
CA GLY A 102 17.51 -13.46 38.11
C GLY A 102 16.06 -12.97 38.00
N ASP A 103 15.31 -13.05 39.09
CA ASP A 103 13.86 -12.93 39.29
C ASP A 103 13.36 -11.49 39.61
N ASP A 104 12.04 -11.36 39.78
CA ASP A 104 11.25 -10.30 40.46
C ASP A 104 10.65 -9.11 39.63
N GLY A 105 9.31 -9.01 39.67
CA GLY A 105 8.51 -7.77 39.45
C GLY A 105 7.86 -7.30 40.76
N PRO A 106 6.70 -6.59 40.77
CA PRO A 106 6.07 -5.71 39.77
C PRO A 106 5.60 -4.35 40.38
N GLY A 107 5.06 -3.43 39.54
CA GLY A 107 4.38 -2.21 40.00
C GLY A 107 3.34 -1.68 38.99
N LEU A 108 2.05 -1.80 39.35
CA LEU A 108 0.82 -1.29 38.70
C LEU A 108 0.74 0.26 38.81
N TRP A 109 0.10 1.08 37.94
CA TRP A 109 -1.33 1.34 37.59
C TRP A 109 -1.34 2.55 36.56
N PRO A 110 -2.47 3.12 36.10
CA PRO A 110 -3.59 2.61 35.30
C PRO A 110 -3.88 3.44 34.01
N ASP A 111 -4.89 2.99 33.26
CA ASP A 111 -5.52 3.53 32.04
C ASP A 111 -5.78 5.04 31.98
N ASP A 112 -5.83 5.57 30.75
CA ASP A 112 -7.04 6.28 30.30
C ASP A 112 -7.20 6.22 28.76
N ASN A 113 -8.11 5.35 28.33
CA ASN A 113 -8.64 5.25 26.97
C ASN A 113 -9.94 6.06 26.90
N SER A 114 -10.00 7.03 26.00
CA SER A 114 -11.27 7.69 25.66
C SER A 114 -11.41 7.88 24.16
N PHE A 115 -12.36 7.12 23.62
CA PHE A 115 -13.19 7.40 22.44
C PHE A 115 -12.67 7.00 21.04
N ASP A 116 -12.77 5.71 20.72
CA ASP A 116 -12.92 5.19 19.35
C ASP A 116 -14.41 4.99 19.06
N ALA A 117 -14.94 5.76 18.12
CA ALA A 117 -16.24 5.53 17.50
C ALA A 117 -16.02 5.49 15.99
N ASP A 118 -15.53 4.35 15.51
CA ASP A 118 -15.74 3.80 14.14
C ASP A 118 -15.01 2.47 13.87
N ASP A 119 -14.32 1.87 14.85
CA ASP A 119 -13.72 0.53 14.69
C ASP A 119 -14.49 -0.56 15.44
N ALA A 120 -15.49 -1.15 14.78
CA ALA A 120 -16.25 -2.28 15.30
C ALA A 120 -15.43 -3.59 15.40
N TYR A 121 -14.18 -3.62 14.91
CA TYR A 121 -13.39 -4.85 14.79
C TYR A 121 -12.05 -4.83 15.57
N GLY A 122 -11.60 -3.67 16.06
CA GLY A 122 -10.42 -3.54 16.92
C GLY A 122 -10.58 -4.16 18.32
N ALA A 123 -11.80 -4.25 18.84
CA ALA A 123 -12.08 -4.60 20.24
C ALA A 123 -11.87 -6.10 20.60
N LEU A 124 -11.80 -7.02 19.63
CA LEU A 124 -11.74 -8.47 19.90
C LEU A 124 -10.33 -9.02 20.18
N LEU A 125 -9.29 -8.18 20.15
CA LEU A 125 -7.89 -8.63 20.12
C LEU A 125 -7.04 -8.10 21.30
N GLY A 126 -7.67 -7.40 22.25
CA GLY A 126 -7.01 -6.69 23.34
C GLY A 126 -6.67 -7.50 24.60
N SER A 127 -7.12 -8.75 24.72
CA SER A 127 -6.83 -9.58 25.90
C SER A 127 -5.86 -10.68 25.54
N LEU A 128 -4.55 -10.48 25.76
CA LEU A 128 -3.60 -11.52 26.18
C LEU A 128 -2.19 -10.90 26.43
N ALA A 129 -1.93 -10.65 27.72
CA ALA A 129 -0.65 -10.63 28.43
C ALA A 129 0.49 -9.67 28.00
N GLY A 130 0.87 -8.82 28.95
CA GLY A 130 2.16 -8.12 28.99
C GLY A 130 3.23 -8.92 29.73
N VAL A 131 4.50 -8.58 29.46
CA VAL A 131 5.67 -8.72 30.35
C VAL A 131 6.76 -7.73 29.87
N SER A 132 7.52 -7.26 30.86
CA SER A 132 8.60 -6.26 30.91
C SER A 132 9.70 -6.36 29.85
N ALA A 133 10.21 -5.20 29.43
CA ALA A 133 11.31 -5.02 28.47
C ALA A 133 12.62 -4.64 29.19
N ALA A 134 13.72 -5.30 28.83
CA ALA A 134 15.09 -4.93 29.21
C ALA A 134 15.72 -4.00 28.14
N PRO A 135 16.71 -3.16 28.49
CA PRO A 135 17.29 -2.19 27.56
C PRO A 135 18.24 -2.84 26.53
N PRO A 136 18.38 -2.25 25.32
CA PRO A 136 19.17 -2.82 24.23
C PRO A 136 20.70 -2.64 24.44
N PRO A 137 21.54 -3.56 23.93
CA PRO A 137 22.99 -3.41 23.91
C PRO A 137 23.48 -2.51 22.76
N SER A 138 24.54 -1.76 23.03
CA SER A 138 25.24 -0.89 22.08
C SER A 138 26.11 -1.70 21.11
N PHE A 139 25.96 -1.47 19.80
CA PHE A 139 26.83 -2.08 18.78
C PHE A 139 28.06 -1.21 18.45
N PRO A 140 29.26 -1.79 18.30
CA PRO A 140 30.45 -1.07 17.85
C PRO A 140 30.45 -0.85 16.33
N ARG A 141 30.76 0.38 15.92
CA ARG A 141 30.99 0.77 14.51
C ARG A 141 32.27 0.10 13.98
N LEU A 142 32.13 -0.75 12.98
CA LEU A 142 33.25 -1.31 12.21
C LEU A 142 33.88 -0.22 11.32
N GLY A 143 35.17 0.02 11.54
CA GLY A 143 35.96 1.05 10.87
C GLY A 143 36.23 0.75 9.39
N ALA A 144 36.07 1.78 8.57
CA ALA A 144 36.51 1.80 7.18
C ALA A 144 38.04 2.02 7.12
N SER A 145 38.74 1.14 6.38
CA SER A 145 40.15 1.37 5.99
C SER A 145 40.23 2.39 4.85
N PRO A 146 41.23 3.29 4.86
CA PRO A 146 41.35 4.36 3.86
C PRO A 146 41.99 3.86 2.56
N GLY A 147 41.27 3.99 1.45
CA GLY A 147 41.83 3.95 0.10
C GLY A 147 42.46 5.30 -0.31
N PRO A 148 43.26 5.33 -1.39
CA PRO A 148 44.03 6.52 -1.79
C PRO A 148 43.15 7.68 -2.27
N PRO A 149 43.65 8.94 -2.23
CA PRO A 149 42.84 10.14 -2.39
C PRO A 149 42.32 10.30 -3.82
N THR A 150 41.06 9.96 -4.04
CA THR A 150 40.28 10.46 -5.16
C THR A 150 40.00 11.95 -4.94
N SER A 151 40.21 12.76 -5.97
CA SER A 151 39.85 14.18 -6.08
C SER A 151 38.65 14.57 -5.21
N ALA A 152 38.82 15.64 -4.41
CA ALA A 152 37.81 16.12 -3.47
C ALA A 152 36.42 16.22 -4.15
N PRO A 153 35.34 15.73 -3.51
CA PRO A 153 34.01 15.81 -4.08
C PRO A 153 33.65 17.29 -4.26
N THR A 154 33.31 17.70 -5.48
CA THR A 154 32.79 19.04 -5.77
C THR A 154 31.60 19.35 -4.86
N SER A 155 31.45 20.59 -4.39
CA SER A 155 30.37 20.95 -3.47
C SER A 155 28.99 20.88 -4.15
N LEU A 156 27.91 20.72 -3.38
CA LEU A 156 26.54 20.72 -3.95
C LEU A 156 26.23 22.05 -4.67
N SER A 157 26.70 23.17 -4.13
CA SER A 157 26.56 24.50 -4.75
C SER A 157 27.29 24.60 -6.10
N GLU A 158 28.50 24.06 -6.21
CA GLU A 158 29.24 24.02 -7.48
C GLU A 158 28.54 23.14 -8.51
N ARG A 159 27.94 22.01 -8.08
CA ARG A 159 27.14 21.17 -8.97
C ARG A 159 25.89 21.90 -9.45
N LEU A 160 25.15 22.55 -8.56
CA LEU A 160 23.98 23.34 -8.94
C LEU A 160 24.37 24.48 -9.90
N ALA A 161 25.48 25.18 -9.64
CA ALA A 161 26.00 26.22 -10.52
C ALA A 161 26.31 25.65 -11.92
N ARG A 162 26.94 24.47 -11.98
CA ARG A 162 27.22 23.76 -13.23
C ARG A 162 25.94 23.40 -14.00
N GLU A 163 24.93 22.83 -13.34
CA GLU A 163 23.66 22.47 -13.98
C GLU A 163 22.86 23.71 -14.43
N LEU A 164 23.04 24.84 -13.75
CA LEU A 164 22.50 26.14 -14.16
C LEU A 164 23.32 26.80 -15.29
N GLY A 165 24.52 26.30 -15.59
CA GLY A 165 25.43 26.87 -16.58
C GLY A 165 26.08 28.18 -16.13
N VAL A 166 26.32 28.35 -14.82
CA VAL A 166 26.92 29.56 -14.23
C VAL A 166 28.20 29.27 -13.47
N GLU A 167 29.14 30.22 -13.51
CA GLU A 167 30.42 30.15 -12.75
C GLU A 167 30.33 30.82 -11.37
N GLY A 168 29.19 31.46 -11.05
CA GLY A 168 28.97 32.21 -9.82
C GLY A 168 28.02 31.54 -8.82
N ASP A 169 27.46 32.34 -7.91
CA ASP A 169 26.48 31.85 -6.93
C ASP A 169 25.18 31.38 -7.64
N PRO A 170 24.82 30.09 -7.52
CA PRO A 170 23.63 29.55 -8.16
C PRO A 170 22.33 30.18 -7.68
N LEU A 171 22.27 30.66 -6.43
CA LEU A 171 21.06 31.28 -5.89
C LEU A 171 20.82 32.66 -6.48
N SER A 172 21.89 33.46 -6.63
CA SER A 172 21.84 34.75 -7.33
C SER A 172 21.36 34.60 -8.78
N GLU A 173 21.78 33.55 -9.49
CA GLU A 173 21.29 33.27 -10.84
C GLU A 173 19.79 32.95 -10.85
N LEU A 174 19.32 32.15 -9.89
CA LEU A 174 17.89 31.81 -9.78
C LEU A 174 17.04 33.06 -9.50
N VAL A 175 17.49 33.97 -8.62
CA VAL A 175 16.84 35.28 -8.38
C VAL A 175 16.81 36.08 -9.68
N ARG A 176 17.95 36.19 -10.37
CA ARG A 176 18.06 36.90 -11.65
C ARG A 176 17.05 36.37 -12.67
N ARG A 177 16.93 35.04 -12.83
CA ARG A 177 15.95 34.42 -13.74
C ARG A 177 14.51 34.75 -13.35
N THR A 178 14.19 34.78 -12.06
CA THR A 178 12.87 35.18 -11.56
C THR A 178 12.57 36.66 -11.86
N ASP A 179 13.54 37.56 -11.68
CA ASP A 179 13.35 38.99 -11.97
C ASP A 179 13.10 39.26 -13.46
N HIS A 180 13.85 38.59 -14.34
CA HIS A 180 13.66 38.69 -15.80
C HIS A 180 12.26 38.21 -16.22
N ARG A 181 11.65 37.28 -15.47
CA ARG A 181 10.27 36.80 -15.72
C ARG A 181 9.21 37.77 -15.24
N ARG A 182 9.41 38.40 -14.08
CA ARG A 182 8.50 39.42 -13.56
C ARG A 182 8.52 40.70 -14.39
N HIS A 183 9.67 41.03 -14.96
CA HIS A 183 9.90 42.25 -15.71
C HIS A 183 10.48 41.89 -17.09
N PRO A 184 9.70 41.28 -17.99
CA PRO A 184 10.16 41.00 -19.34
C PRO A 184 10.48 42.35 -20.00
N ARG A 185 11.76 42.64 -20.20
CA ARG A 185 12.17 43.86 -20.90
C ARG A 185 11.56 43.81 -22.30
N SER A 186 10.82 44.85 -22.65
CA SER A 186 10.10 44.99 -23.93
C SER A 186 11.02 45.20 -25.14
N ASP A 187 12.31 44.86 -25.05
CA ASP A 187 13.32 45.34 -25.98
C ASP A 187 13.91 44.22 -26.86
N ASP A 188 13.63 44.42 -28.14
CA ASP A 188 14.16 43.84 -29.37
C ASP A 188 14.00 42.36 -29.72
N GLY A 189 13.30 42.15 -30.84
CA GLY A 189 13.18 40.87 -31.48
C GLY A 189 14.54 40.40 -31.99
N THR A 190 14.93 39.18 -31.65
CA THR A 190 15.15 38.07 -32.60
C THR A 190 15.57 36.81 -31.82
N ARG A 191 14.87 35.71 -32.12
CA ARG A 191 15.22 34.28 -32.00
C ARG A 191 15.12 33.55 -30.64
N ASP A 192 14.10 32.68 -30.65
CA ASP A 192 14.03 31.32 -30.13
C ASP A 192 14.26 31.11 -28.64
N GLY A 193 13.13 31.12 -27.92
CA GLY A 193 13.00 30.59 -26.58
C GLY A 193 12.20 31.54 -25.72
N THR A 194 10.88 31.60 -25.91
CA THR A 194 9.98 32.18 -24.90
C THR A 194 10.33 31.51 -23.56
N PRO A 195 10.86 32.24 -22.56
CA PRO A 195 11.12 31.63 -21.27
C PRO A 195 9.77 31.13 -20.75
N SER A 196 9.70 29.83 -20.47
CA SER A 196 8.52 29.24 -19.86
C SER A 196 8.13 30.09 -18.65
N GLY A 197 6.91 30.62 -18.64
CA GLY A 197 6.40 31.49 -17.57
C GLY A 197 6.31 30.80 -16.19
N THR A 198 6.80 29.57 -16.06
CA THR A 198 6.71 28.75 -14.84
C THR A 198 8.06 28.70 -14.13
N PRO A 199 8.15 29.08 -12.83
CA PRO A 199 9.39 29.04 -12.03
C PRO A 199 10.14 27.70 -12.14
N PRO A 200 11.48 27.71 -12.17
CA PRO A 200 12.26 26.49 -12.29
C PRO A 200 12.05 25.57 -11.08
N LEU A 201 12.06 24.26 -11.34
CA LEU A 201 12.01 23.22 -10.32
C LEU A 201 13.39 22.56 -10.21
N ILE A 202 14.11 22.83 -9.13
CA ILE A 202 15.39 22.20 -8.82
C ILE A 202 15.09 20.87 -8.12
N VAL A 203 15.58 19.76 -8.68
CA VAL A 203 15.36 18.43 -8.11
C VAL A 203 16.70 17.85 -7.66
N VAL A 204 16.85 17.61 -6.36
CA VAL A 204 18.07 17.08 -5.76
C VAL A 204 17.84 15.65 -5.30
N ARG A 205 18.74 14.74 -5.71
CA ARG A 205 18.73 13.33 -5.28
C ARG A 205 19.63 13.17 -4.05
N GLY A 206 19.05 13.29 -2.87
CA GLY A 206 19.74 13.22 -1.58
C GLY A 206 20.57 11.94 -1.38
N TRP A 207 20.15 10.80 -1.91
CA TRP A 207 20.91 9.55 -1.82
C TRP A 207 22.19 9.52 -2.66
N VAL A 208 22.39 10.48 -3.56
CA VAL A 208 23.63 10.66 -4.35
C VAL A 208 24.56 11.68 -3.66
N GLU A 209 24.04 12.46 -2.71
CA GLU A 209 24.77 13.54 -2.06
C GLU A 209 25.64 13.03 -0.91
N ASN A 210 26.89 13.53 -0.85
CA ASN A 210 27.87 13.11 0.15
C ASN A 210 27.78 13.89 1.47
N SER A 211 27.10 15.05 1.49
CA SER A 211 26.92 15.86 2.69
C SER A 211 25.44 16.22 2.92
N PRO A 212 24.76 15.55 3.87
CA PRO A 212 23.38 15.89 4.26
C PRO A 212 23.28 17.33 4.80
N GLU A 213 24.32 17.85 5.45
CA GLU A 213 24.35 19.19 5.99
C GLU A 213 24.45 20.27 4.92
N GLU A 214 25.18 20.04 3.82
CA GLU A 214 25.22 20.96 2.68
C GLU A 214 23.85 21.13 2.05
N LEU A 215 23.12 20.03 1.86
CA LEU A 215 21.76 20.04 1.32
C LEU A 215 20.79 20.82 2.22
N ALA A 216 20.85 20.58 3.53
CA ALA A 216 20.05 21.32 4.50
C ALA A 216 20.42 22.81 4.56
N ARG A 217 21.71 23.16 4.45
CA ARG A 217 22.18 24.55 4.38
C ARG A 217 21.68 25.23 3.11
N LEU A 218 21.85 24.61 1.95
CA LEU A 218 21.43 25.16 0.66
C LEU A 218 19.95 25.55 0.67
N LEU A 219 19.08 24.66 1.15
CA LEU A 219 17.64 24.91 1.20
C LEU A 219 17.27 26.05 2.15
N ARG A 220 17.91 26.13 3.33
CA ARG A 220 17.70 27.25 4.26
C ARG A 220 18.18 28.57 3.67
N THR A 221 19.36 28.59 3.05
CA THR A 221 19.92 29.79 2.41
C THR A 221 19.06 30.22 1.24
N ALA A 222 18.67 29.31 0.34
CA ALA A 222 17.78 29.61 -0.78
C ALA A 222 16.46 30.23 -0.30
N HIS A 223 15.86 29.65 0.74
CA HIS A 223 14.63 30.17 1.30
C HIS A 223 14.79 31.58 1.92
N ALA A 224 15.90 31.84 2.62
CA ALA A 224 16.20 33.17 3.14
C ALA A 224 16.39 34.19 2.02
N VAL A 225 17.24 33.88 1.04
CA VAL A 225 17.50 34.74 -0.13
C VAL A 225 16.21 35.09 -0.87
N PHE A 226 15.36 34.11 -1.20
CA PHE A 226 14.11 34.39 -1.92
C PHE A 226 13.10 35.20 -1.11
N ARG A 227 13.16 35.13 0.23
CA ARG A 227 12.32 35.94 1.11
C ARG A 227 12.83 37.38 1.16
N ASP A 228 14.14 37.54 1.30
CA ASP A 228 14.80 38.85 1.38
C ASP A 228 14.62 39.64 0.07
N GLU A 229 14.64 38.95 -1.07
CA GLU A 229 14.34 39.50 -2.40
C GLU A 229 12.83 39.70 -2.68
N GLY A 230 11.95 39.47 -1.69
CA GLY A 230 10.52 39.69 -1.82
C GLY A 230 9.83 38.78 -2.86
N ILE A 231 10.39 37.60 -3.13
CA ILE A 231 9.83 36.68 -4.13
C ILE A 231 8.59 35.96 -3.55
N GLY A 232 7.41 36.39 -4.00
CA GLY A 232 6.13 35.71 -3.78
C GLY A 232 6.16 34.22 -4.13
N ALA A 233 5.32 33.43 -3.45
CA ALA A 233 5.34 31.97 -3.51
C ALA A 233 5.18 31.42 -4.94
N GLU A 234 4.31 32.03 -5.74
CA GLU A 234 4.01 31.58 -7.11
C GLU A 234 5.17 31.74 -8.09
N ASP A 235 6.10 32.67 -7.83
CA ASP A 235 7.24 32.99 -8.72
C ASP A 235 8.57 32.38 -8.23
N ARG A 236 8.55 31.79 -7.05
CA ARG A 236 9.76 31.35 -6.36
C ARG A 236 10.36 30.11 -7.04
N PRO A 237 11.69 30.03 -7.22
CA PRO A 237 12.36 28.78 -7.55
C PRO A 237 12.08 27.71 -6.50
N ARG A 238 11.75 26.50 -6.94
CA ARG A 238 11.26 25.42 -6.06
C ARG A 238 12.29 24.32 -5.94
N PHE A 239 12.41 23.78 -4.74
CA PHE A 239 13.25 22.61 -4.51
C PHE A 239 12.41 21.39 -4.23
N LEU A 240 12.68 20.30 -4.95
CA LEU A 240 12.26 18.96 -4.60
C LEU A 240 13.51 18.17 -4.17
N VAL A 241 13.54 17.71 -2.93
CA VAL A 241 14.60 16.82 -2.45
C VAL A 241 14.05 15.42 -2.29
N ALA A 242 14.52 14.50 -3.12
CA ALA A 242 14.21 13.08 -2.99
C ALA A 242 15.27 12.40 -2.14
N ALA A 243 14.89 11.70 -1.07
CA ALA A 243 15.83 11.22 -0.06
C ALA A 243 15.35 9.93 0.63
N ARG A 244 16.30 9.20 1.24
CA ARG A 244 16.04 8.21 2.30
C ARG A 244 15.98 8.91 3.66
N SER A 245 15.53 8.21 4.70
CA SER A 245 15.48 8.75 6.06
C SER A 245 16.85 9.20 6.58
N GLY A 246 17.93 8.52 6.17
CA GLY A 246 19.31 8.83 6.57
C GLY A 246 20.04 9.85 5.69
N ASP A 247 19.50 10.24 4.53
CA ASP A 247 20.17 11.16 3.59
C ASP A 247 20.01 12.64 3.99
N LEU A 248 19.20 12.92 5.00
CA LEU A 248 18.95 14.26 5.50
C LEU A 248 19.11 14.29 7.02
N PRO A 249 19.71 15.35 7.59
CA PRO A 249 19.77 15.51 9.03
C PRO A 249 18.35 15.60 9.60
N HIS A 250 18.06 14.94 10.73
CA HIS A 250 16.76 15.05 11.40
C HIS A 250 16.41 16.50 11.79
N THR A 251 17.42 17.36 11.93
CA THR A 251 17.31 18.79 12.21
C THR A 251 17.16 19.66 10.96
N ALA A 252 17.29 19.10 9.75
CA ALA A 252 17.17 19.88 8.52
C ALA A 252 15.79 20.49 8.34
N PHE A 253 14.76 19.79 8.81
CA PHE A 253 13.35 20.19 8.72
C PHE A 253 12.59 19.94 10.04
N GLY A 254 13.27 20.09 11.17
CA GLY A 254 12.75 19.74 12.50
C GLY A 254 12.09 20.90 13.25
N ILE A 255 10.79 20.77 13.51
CA ILE A 255 10.06 21.22 14.72
C ILE A 255 10.27 22.70 15.09
N GLY A 256 9.65 23.59 14.31
CA GLY A 256 9.41 24.98 14.67
C GLY A 256 8.05 25.45 14.13
N PRO A 257 7.37 26.42 14.76
CA PRO A 257 5.94 26.67 14.52
C PRO A 257 5.56 27.30 13.16
N ARG A 258 6.49 27.51 12.21
CA ARG A 258 6.23 28.24 10.96
C ARG A 258 7.14 27.82 9.80
N HIS A 259 7.07 26.56 9.39
CA HIS A 259 7.69 26.09 8.13
C HIS A 259 6.66 26.03 6.99
N ASP A 260 5.92 27.12 6.75
CA ASP A 260 4.85 27.19 5.73
C ASP A 260 5.33 26.97 4.28
N HIS A 261 6.65 26.82 4.07
CA HIS A 261 7.28 26.83 2.76
C HIS A 261 7.91 25.49 2.35
N VAL A 262 8.02 24.51 3.26
CA VAL A 262 8.54 23.16 2.97
C VAL A 262 7.52 22.11 3.37
N THR A 263 7.09 21.28 2.42
CA THR A 263 6.16 20.16 2.68
C THR A 263 6.88 18.82 2.64
N LEU A 264 6.60 17.94 3.60
CA LEU A 264 7.16 16.60 3.65
C LEU A 264 6.18 15.60 3.04
N HIS A 265 6.66 14.81 2.09
CA HIS A 265 5.93 13.73 1.44
C HIS A 265 6.66 12.43 1.75
N TRP A 266 5.99 11.50 2.42
CA TRP A 266 6.52 10.17 2.66
C TRP A 266 5.91 9.22 1.63
N TRP A 267 6.72 8.34 1.04
CA TRP A 267 6.21 7.18 0.32
C TRP A 267 5.71 6.15 1.34
N TRP A 268 4.58 6.50 1.96
CA TRP A 268 3.91 5.78 3.03
C TRP A 268 2.41 5.83 2.74
N ARG A 269 1.73 4.68 2.76
CA ARG A 269 0.31 4.61 2.36
C ARG A 269 0.08 5.06 0.92
N VAL A 270 1.08 4.86 0.06
CA VAL A 270 0.95 5.12 -1.37
C VAL A 270 0.30 3.93 -2.05
N TRP A 271 0.73 2.73 -1.69
CA TRP A 271 0.11 1.49 -2.15
C TRP A 271 -1.13 1.18 -1.31
N THR A 272 -2.24 0.93 -1.99
CA THR A 272 -3.52 0.59 -1.38
C THR A 272 -4.03 -0.73 -1.94
N ARG A 273 -5.06 -1.30 -1.32
CA ARG A 273 -5.68 -2.51 -1.83
C ARG A 273 -6.18 -2.34 -3.27
N LEU A 274 -6.72 -1.17 -3.59
CA LEU A 274 -7.21 -0.86 -4.93
C LEU A 274 -6.10 -0.96 -5.97
N ASP A 275 -4.85 -0.62 -5.62
CA ASP A 275 -3.72 -0.72 -6.55
C ASP A 275 -3.41 -2.17 -6.91
N SER A 276 -3.38 -3.06 -5.91
CA SER A 276 -3.22 -4.49 -6.12
C SER A 276 -4.35 -5.03 -7.00
N GLU A 277 -5.61 -4.69 -6.71
CA GLU A 277 -6.75 -5.16 -7.50
C GLU A 277 -6.76 -4.65 -8.94
N VAL A 278 -6.46 -3.37 -9.15
CA VAL A 278 -6.37 -2.78 -10.49
C VAL A 278 -5.25 -3.45 -11.28
N LEU A 279 -4.10 -3.69 -10.64
CA LEU A 279 -2.95 -4.36 -11.27
C LEU A 279 -3.28 -5.80 -11.71
N LEU A 280 -4.04 -6.54 -10.89
CA LEU A 280 -4.50 -7.88 -11.23
C LEU A 280 -5.59 -7.85 -12.32
N ALA A 281 -6.51 -6.89 -12.25
CA ALA A 281 -7.58 -6.70 -13.24
C ALA A 281 -7.05 -6.35 -14.64
N TRP A 282 -5.92 -5.63 -14.75
CA TRP A 282 -5.26 -5.36 -16.03
C TRP A 282 -4.67 -6.60 -16.70
N ARG A 283 -4.58 -7.72 -15.98
CA ARG A 283 -4.08 -9.00 -16.48
C ARG A 283 -5.17 -10.06 -16.31
N PRO A 284 -6.34 -9.94 -16.95
CA PRO A 284 -7.45 -10.86 -16.69
C PRO A 284 -7.05 -12.30 -17.00
N ARG A 285 -7.47 -13.23 -16.14
CA ARG A 285 -7.34 -14.67 -16.43
C ARG A 285 -8.38 -15.05 -17.50
N PRO A 286 -8.03 -15.91 -18.46
CA PRO A 286 -9.02 -16.47 -19.37
C PRO A 286 -10.04 -17.26 -18.56
N HIS A 287 -11.32 -17.14 -18.90
CA HIS A 287 -12.41 -17.86 -18.24
C HIS A 287 -13.47 -18.28 -19.26
N ALA A 288 -14.09 -19.44 -19.04
CA ALA A 288 -15.12 -20.02 -19.90
C ALA A 288 -16.52 -19.48 -19.60
N GLY A 289 -16.75 -18.84 -18.44
CA GLY A 289 -18.07 -18.33 -18.05
C GLY A 289 -18.05 -17.42 -16.83
N ALA A 290 -19.24 -16.93 -16.45
CA ALA A 290 -19.40 -15.97 -15.34
C ALA A 290 -19.00 -16.56 -13.98
N ALA A 291 -19.28 -17.83 -13.73
CA ALA A 291 -18.92 -18.50 -12.47
C ALA A 291 -17.40 -18.61 -12.30
N GLU A 292 -16.69 -19.00 -13.36
CA GLU A 292 -15.22 -19.05 -13.36
C GLU A 292 -14.60 -17.66 -13.25
N ALA A 293 -15.20 -16.65 -13.90
CA ALA A 293 -14.78 -15.25 -13.74
C ALA A 293 -14.92 -14.76 -12.28
N LEU A 294 -16.02 -15.11 -11.61
CA LEU A 294 -16.22 -14.80 -10.19
C LEU A 294 -15.22 -15.54 -9.30
N PHE A 295 -14.96 -16.82 -9.57
CA PHE A 295 -13.95 -17.60 -8.87
C PHE A 295 -12.55 -16.97 -8.99
N HIS A 296 -12.17 -16.54 -10.19
CA HIS A 296 -10.92 -15.81 -10.41
C HIS A 296 -10.89 -14.47 -9.67
N ARG A 297 -12.01 -13.74 -9.63
CA ARG A 297 -12.10 -12.49 -8.87
C ARG A 297 -11.90 -12.71 -7.37
N VAL A 298 -12.46 -13.78 -6.80
CA VAL A 298 -12.22 -14.17 -5.40
C VAL A 298 -10.75 -14.52 -5.18
N THR A 299 -10.16 -15.29 -6.11
CA THR A 299 -8.74 -15.68 -6.04
C THR A 299 -7.81 -14.47 -6.08
N ASP A 300 -8.06 -13.53 -6.99
CA ASP A 300 -7.30 -12.28 -7.12
C ASP A 300 -7.46 -11.40 -5.87
N ALA A 301 -8.66 -11.34 -5.28
CA ALA A 301 -8.89 -10.65 -4.02
C ALA A 301 -8.10 -11.28 -2.86
N VAL A 302 -7.99 -12.61 -2.81
CA VAL A 302 -7.18 -13.32 -1.81
C VAL A 302 -5.70 -13.00 -2.01
N VAL A 303 -5.20 -13.05 -3.25
CA VAL A 303 -3.81 -12.70 -3.57
C VAL A 303 -3.49 -11.27 -3.13
N ALA A 304 -4.37 -10.30 -3.46
CA ALA A 304 -4.19 -8.91 -3.06
C ALA A 304 -4.18 -8.73 -1.53
N GLU A 305 -5.05 -9.43 -0.80
CA GLU A 305 -5.12 -9.33 0.67
C GLU A 305 -3.94 -9.99 1.38
N VAL A 306 -3.43 -11.10 0.83
CA VAL A 306 -2.29 -11.84 1.40
C VAL A 306 -0.97 -11.12 1.15
N CYS A 307 -0.77 -10.56 -0.05
CA CYS A 307 0.46 -9.84 -0.40
C CYS A 307 0.47 -8.38 0.09
N GLY A 308 -0.70 -7.81 0.42
CA GLY A 308 -0.81 -6.46 0.96
C GLY A 308 -0.16 -5.42 0.03
N PRO A 309 0.83 -4.62 0.52
CA PRO A 309 1.49 -3.59 -0.29
C PRO A 309 2.53 -4.14 -1.28
N ASP A 310 2.90 -5.43 -1.23
CA ASP A 310 3.88 -6.01 -2.15
C ASP A 310 3.24 -6.47 -3.47
N LEU A 311 3.27 -5.55 -4.44
CA LEU A 311 2.73 -5.78 -5.78
C LEU A 311 3.48 -6.84 -6.59
N ASP A 312 4.78 -7.04 -6.35
CA ASP A 312 5.55 -8.04 -7.09
C ASP A 312 5.21 -9.44 -6.59
N SER A 313 5.16 -9.61 -5.27
CA SER A 313 4.69 -10.85 -4.66
C SER A 313 3.25 -11.15 -5.07
N ALA A 314 2.37 -10.14 -5.20
CA ALA A 314 1.01 -10.34 -5.68
C ALA A 314 0.98 -10.92 -7.10
N LEU A 315 1.78 -10.37 -8.03
CA LEU A 315 1.89 -10.91 -9.39
C LEU A 315 2.48 -12.31 -9.42
N ALA A 316 3.54 -12.56 -8.65
CA ALA A 316 4.17 -13.88 -8.58
C ALA A 316 3.23 -14.92 -7.97
N LEU A 317 2.54 -14.59 -6.88
CA LEU A 317 1.59 -15.47 -6.22
C LEU A 317 0.41 -15.80 -7.14
N ARG A 318 -0.05 -14.84 -7.92
CA ARG A 318 -1.12 -15.06 -8.88
C ARG A 318 -0.76 -16.07 -9.97
N GLU A 319 0.49 -16.11 -10.42
CA GLU A 319 0.95 -17.12 -11.37
C GLU A 319 1.15 -18.49 -10.69
N ALA A 320 1.57 -18.48 -9.42
CA ALA A 320 1.85 -19.70 -8.66
C ALA A 320 0.60 -20.38 -8.05
N TRP A 321 -0.50 -19.64 -7.87
CA TRP A 321 -1.70 -20.12 -7.19
C TRP A 321 -3.00 -19.80 -7.94
N SER A 322 -3.69 -20.85 -8.37
CA SER A 322 -4.96 -20.78 -9.12
C SER A 322 -6.20 -20.83 -8.23
N GLY A 323 -6.04 -20.77 -6.91
CA GLY A 323 -7.10 -21.07 -5.94
C GLY A 323 -6.93 -22.46 -5.33
N GLY A 324 -7.59 -22.71 -4.20
CA GLY A 324 -7.46 -23.97 -3.46
C GLY A 324 -7.64 -23.79 -1.96
N ASP A 325 -7.15 -24.76 -1.19
CA ASP A 325 -7.13 -24.70 0.27
C ASP A 325 -5.99 -23.81 0.81
N LEU A 326 -5.99 -23.62 2.14
CA LEU A 326 -4.99 -22.79 2.82
C LEU A 326 -3.56 -23.35 2.71
N ASP A 327 -3.40 -24.67 2.59
CA ASP A 327 -2.08 -25.30 2.53
C ASP A 327 -1.44 -25.15 1.15
N SER A 328 -2.24 -25.25 0.09
CA SER A 328 -1.84 -24.92 -1.27
C SER A 328 -1.44 -23.45 -1.41
N LEU A 329 -2.22 -22.53 -0.81
CA LEU A 329 -1.92 -21.10 -0.78
C LEU A 329 -0.61 -20.83 -0.03
N ARG A 330 -0.43 -21.44 1.13
CA ARG A 330 0.80 -21.32 1.94
C ARG A 330 2.01 -21.84 1.17
N SER A 331 1.87 -22.97 0.47
CA SER A 331 2.94 -23.56 -0.34
C SER A 331 3.32 -22.65 -1.52
N ALA A 332 2.33 -22.09 -2.20
CA ALA A 332 2.57 -21.13 -3.29
C ALA A 332 3.21 -19.84 -2.76
N LEU A 333 2.75 -19.32 -1.62
CA LEU A 333 3.33 -18.14 -0.97
C LEU A 333 4.80 -18.38 -0.58
N ALA A 334 5.13 -19.56 -0.04
CA ALA A 334 6.51 -19.92 0.28
C ALA A 334 7.41 -19.98 -0.96
N GLY A 335 6.85 -20.31 -2.12
CA GLY A 335 7.57 -20.38 -3.39
C GLY A 335 7.87 -19.02 -4.02
N VAL A 336 7.09 -17.97 -3.69
CA VAL A 336 7.24 -16.63 -4.28
C VAL A 336 7.95 -15.64 -3.36
N LEU A 337 7.87 -15.84 -2.04
CA LEU A 337 8.56 -14.97 -1.09
C LEU A 337 10.08 -15.15 -1.21
N PRO A 338 10.87 -14.06 -1.18
CA PRO A 338 12.33 -14.14 -1.17
C PRO A 338 12.80 -14.92 0.07
N ARG A 339 14.00 -15.51 0.04
CA ARG A 339 14.52 -16.19 1.25
C ARG A 339 14.62 -15.20 2.39
N ALA A 340 13.99 -15.51 3.52
CA ALA A 340 14.00 -14.66 4.69
C ALA A 340 15.45 -14.36 5.11
N SER A 341 15.84 -13.09 5.12
CA SER A 341 17.04 -12.70 5.85
C SER A 341 16.72 -12.82 7.34
N SER A 342 17.66 -13.35 8.12
CA SER A 342 17.51 -13.58 9.57
C SER A 342 17.31 -12.30 10.40
N ALA A 343 17.18 -11.14 9.76
CA ALA A 343 17.20 -9.82 10.37
C ALA A 343 15.82 -9.17 10.54
N VAL A 344 14.75 -9.73 9.95
CA VAL A 344 13.39 -9.24 10.24
C VAL A 344 12.92 -9.89 11.54
N GLU A 345 13.47 -9.38 12.64
CA GLU A 345 12.95 -9.69 13.96
C GLU A 345 11.44 -9.48 13.96
N ARG A 346 10.76 -10.44 14.59
CA ARG A 346 9.33 -10.42 14.92
C ARG A 346 9.03 -9.31 15.93
N ALA A 347 9.42 -8.08 15.62
CA ALA A 347 8.85 -6.90 16.24
C ALA A 347 7.35 -7.05 16.02
N ARG A 348 6.65 -7.38 17.11
CA ARG A 348 5.20 -7.36 17.17
C ARG A 348 4.82 -5.93 16.83
N LEU A 349 4.65 -5.66 15.53
CA LEU A 349 4.00 -4.47 15.04
C LEU A 349 2.61 -4.59 15.64
N ARG A 350 2.43 -3.95 16.80
CA ARG A 350 1.11 -3.74 17.39
C ARG A 350 0.23 -3.24 16.25
N ARG A 351 -1.04 -3.63 16.24
CA ARG A 351 -2.00 -3.17 15.23
C ARG A 351 -2.19 -1.66 15.42
N MET A 352 -1.25 -0.88 14.90
CA MET A 352 -1.23 0.56 14.97
C MET A 352 -2.09 1.05 13.81
N SER A 353 -3.20 1.69 14.16
CA SER A 353 -3.98 2.41 13.17
C SER A 353 -3.13 3.55 12.60
N THR A 354 -3.12 3.65 11.29
CA THR A 354 -2.42 4.68 10.51
C THR A 354 -3.39 5.43 9.61
N ALA A 355 -4.71 5.31 9.87
CA ALA A 355 -5.78 5.84 9.04
C ALA A 355 -5.62 7.33 8.71
N HIS A 356 -4.97 8.11 9.58
CA HIS A 356 -4.72 9.54 9.38
C HIS A 356 -3.24 9.92 9.31
N ALA A 357 -2.32 8.96 9.44
CA ALA A 357 -0.90 9.25 9.45
C ALA A 357 -0.38 9.50 8.01
N SER A 358 0.11 10.71 7.74
CA SER A 358 0.78 11.07 6.48
C SER A 358 2.26 10.65 6.42
N ALA A 359 2.77 10.10 7.51
CA ALA A 359 4.15 9.67 7.68
C ALA A 359 4.22 8.47 8.64
N PRO A 360 5.24 7.61 8.54
CA PRO A 360 5.50 6.59 9.55
C PRO A 360 5.84 7.25 10.90
N SER A 361 5.32 6.67 11.99
CA SER A 361 5.69 7.08 13.35
C SER A 361 7.19 6.84 13.59
N ALA A 362 7.78 7.53 14.57
CA ALA A 362 9.21 7.41 14.84
C ALA A 362 9.65 5.95 15.07
N GLU A 363 8.81 5.15 15.75
CA GLU A 363 9.03 3.72 16.03
C GLU A 363 9.03 2.84 14.77
N LEU A 364 8.32 3.26 13.71
CA LEU A 364 8.18 2.49 12.47
C LEU A 364 9.17 2.90 11.38
N ARG A 365 9.92 4.00 11.57
CA ARG A 365 10.76 4.57 10.51
C ARG A 365 11.85 3.61 10.03
N ASP A 366 12.50 2.88 10.92
CA ASP A 366 13.58 1.96 10.54
C ASP A 366 13.03 0.71 9.82
N ALA A 367 11.87 0.22 10.27
CA ALA A 367 11.15 -0.86 9.60
C ALA A 367 10.63 -0.43 8.22
N TRP A 368 10.13 0.80 8.10
CA TRP A 368 9.68 1.36 6.83
C TRP A 368 10.86 1.64 5.89
N SER A 369 11.97 2.20 6.38
CA SER A 369 13.14 2.50 5.55
C SER A 369 13.76 1.24 4.99
N SER A 370 13.85 0.16 5.79
CA SER A 370 14.27 -1.16 5.32
C SER A 370 13.26 -1.85 4.40
N GLY A 371 12.08 -1.25 4.17
CA GLY A 371 11.01 -1.82 3.34
C GLY A 371 10.31 -3.01 3.97
N ALA A 372 10.44 -3.21 5.28
CA ALA A 372 9.79 -4.31 6.00
C ALA A 372 8.30 -4.04 6.25
N VAL A 373 7.89 -2.76 6.36
CA VAL A 373 6.50 -2.37 6.61
C VAL A 373 6.04 -1.21 5.72
N ASP A 374 4.73 -1.18 5.44
CA ASP A 374 4.04 -0.02 4.88
C ASP A 374 2.67 0.16 5.56
N SER A 375 2.03 1.32 5.40
CA SER A 375 0.62 1.48 5.69
C SER A 375 -0.20 1.03 4.49
N TRP A 376 -1.12 0.11 4.71
CA TRP A 376 -1.99 -0.43 3.68
C TRP A 376 -3.43 -0.41 4.20
N ASP A 377 -4.28 0.36 3.52
CA ASP A 377 -5.68 0.62 3.92
C ASP A 377 -5.82 1.00 5.41
N GLY A 378 -4.97 1.92 5.87
CA GLY A 378 -5.03 2.47 7.23
C GLY A 378 -4.39 1.60 8.32
N HIS A 379 -3.74 0.49 7.95
CA HIS A 379 -3.10 -0.43 8.90
C HIS A 379 -1.64 -0.63 8.56
N VAL A 380 -0.77 -0.72 9.57
CA VAL A 380 0.61 -1.15 9.35
C VAL A 380 0.61 -2.63 8.94
N ARG A 381 1.18 -2.93 7.77
CA ARG A 381 1.33 -4.29 7.25
C ARG A 381 2.80 -4.60 7.03
N PRO A 382 3.27 -5.81 7.39
CA PRO A 382 4.51 -6.34 6.85
C PRO A 382 4.42 -6.38 5.32
N VAL A 383 5.46 -5.91 4.63
CA VAL A 383 5.52 -5.95 3.16
C VAL A 383 5.69 -7.39 2.69
N LEU A 384 6.58 -8.14 3.35
CA LEU A 384 6.78 -9.57 3.07
C LEU A 384 5.96 -10.42 4.05
N GLY A 385 5.07 -11.26 3.52
CA GLY A 385 4.15 -12.11 4.29
C GLY A 385 4.78 -13.36 4.93
N HIS A 386 6.06 -13.34 5.33
CA HIS A 386 6.75 -14.51 5.88
C HIS A 386 6.07 -15.09 7.12
N HIS A 387 5.47 -14.24 7.95
CA HIS A 387 4.72 -14.64 9.14
C HIS A 387 3.46 -15.45 8.81
N LEU A 388 2.93 -15.32 7.59
CA LEU A 388 1.79 -16.09 7.11
C LEU A 388 2.15 -17.55 6.79
N LEU A 389 3.45 -17.87 6.70
CA LEU A 389 3.92 -19.23 6.46
C LEU A 389 3.84 -20.13 7.69
N ASP A 390 3.68 -19.58 8.90
CA ASP A 390 3.53 -20.35 10.14
C ASP A 390 2.19 -21.13 10.18
N PRO A 391 2.19 -22.48 10.16
CA PRO A 391 0.97 -23.30 10.19
C PRO A 391 0.09 -23.04 11.42
N GLY A 392 0.69 -22.60 12.54
CA GLY A 392 -0.02 -22.25 13.77
C GLY A 392 -0.74 -20.90 13.70
N SER A 393 -0.39 -20.04 12.74
CA SER A 393 -0.99 -18.71 12.61
C SER A 393 -2.39 -18.76 12.01
N THR A 394 -3.34 -18.10 12.67
CA THR A 394 -4.71 -17.89 12.16
C THR A 394 -4.82 -16.69 11.22
N GLU A 395 -3.72 -15.96 11.01
CA GLU A 395 -3.73 -14.72 10.23
C GLU A 395 -4.02 -14.97 8.75
N LEU A 396 -3.38 -15.98 8.15
CA LEU A 396 -3.65 -16.35 6.75
C LEU A 396 -5.13 -16.68 6.53
N ARG A 397 -5.73 -17.46 7.45
CA ARG A 397 -7.17 -17.78 7.41
C ARG A 397 -8.01 -16.51 7.48
N THR A 398 -7.67 -15.61 8.39
CA THR A 398 -8.36 -14.33 8.58
C THR A 398 -8.31 -13.47 7.31
N LEU A 399 -7.14 -13.36 6.66
CA LEU A 399 -6.99 -12.62 5.40
C LEU A 399 -7.80 -13.23 4.26
N VAL A 400 -7.81 -14.56 4.12
CA VAL A 400 -8.65 -15.24 3.13
C VAL A 400 -10.14 -14.94 3.38
N CYS A 401 -10.60 -14.99 4.64
CA CYS A 401 -11.97 -14.63 4.99
C CYS A 401 -12.29 -13.18 4.62
N HIS A 402 -11.40 -12.24 4.89
CA HIS A 402 -11.60 -10.83 4.54
C HIS A 402 -11.73 -10.64 3.04
N ALA A 403 -10.85 -11.27 2.25
CA ALA A 403 -10.92 -11.23 0.80
C ALA A 403 -12.23 -11.83 0.27
N GLN A 404 -12.62 -13.01 0.76
CA GLN A 404 -13.87 -13.67 0.37
C GLN A 404 -15.10 -12.84 0.75
N ASN A 405 -15.17 -12.32 1.98
CA ASN A 405 -16.28 -11.49 2.45
C ASN A 405 -16.47 -10.26 1.55
N ARG A 406 -15.38 -9.59 1.19
CA ARG A 406 -15.42 -8.36 0.40
C ARG A 406 -15.95 -8.58 -1.01
N VAL A 407 -15.66 -9.74 -1.62
CA VAL A 407 -16.15 -10.07 -2.96
C VAL A 407 -17.56 -10.66 -2.91
N LEU A 408 -17.83 -11.55 -1.95
CA LEU A 408 -19.02 -12.40 -1.98
C LEU A 408 -20.21 -11.82 -1.23
N LEU A 409 -20.03 -11.09 -0.12
CA LEU A 409 -21.17 -10.56 0.63
C LEU A 409 -22.05 -9.61 -0.20
N PRO A 410 -21.50 -8.66 -0.97
CA PRO A 410 -22.34 -7.81 -1.83
C PRO A 410 -23.16 -8.63 -2.83
N LEU A 411 -22.57 -9.67 -3.42
CA LEU A 411 -23.25 -10.52 -4.41
C LEU A 411 -24.29 -11.43 -3.77
N ILE A 412 -24.04 -11.92 -2.56
CA ILE A 412 -25.03 -12.67 -1.77
C ILE A 412 -26.20 -11.75 -1.42
N ASP A 413 -25.94 -10.50 -1.06
CA ASP A 413 -26.99 -9.51 -0.76
C ASP A 413 -27.79 -9.10 -2.00
N GLU A 414 -27.15 -8.99 -3.16
CA GLU A 414 -27.84 -8.81 -4.45
C GLU A 414 -28.72 -10.03 -4.78
N GLY A 415 -28.20 -11.24 -4.63
CA GLY A 415 -28.95 -12.48 -4.83
C GLY A 415 -30.14 -12.61 -3.86
N ARG A 416 -29.95 -12.19 -2.61
CA ARG A 416 -31.00 -12.07 -1.58
C ARG A 416 -32.09 -11.08 -1.99
N ALA A 417 -31.69 -9.89 -2.43
CA ALA A 417 -32.63 -8.85 -2.87
C ALA A 417 -33.45 -9.32 -4.07
N ALA A 418 -32.80 -9.92 -5.07
CA ALA A 418 -33.48 -10.48 -6.23
C ALA A 418 -34.48 -11.60 -5.84
N PHE A 419 -34.14 -12.44 -4.86
CA PHE A 419 -35.07 -13.47 -4.38
C PHE A 419 -36.26 -12.87 -3.62
N ILE A 420 -36.03 -11.84 -2.80
CA ILE A 420 -37.07 -11.12 -2.06
C ILE A 420 -38.18 -10.61 -3.00
N ASP A 421 -37.81 -10.08 -4.15
CA ASP A 421 -38.77 -9.58 -5.13
C ASP A 421 -39.67 -10.68 -5.70
N LEU A 422 -39.21 -11.93 -5.69
CA LEU A 422 -39.96 -13.10 -6.16
C LEU A 422 -40.87 -13.71 -5.08
N VAL A 423 -40.59 -13.48 -3.80
CA VAL A 423 -41.31 -14.10 -2.68
C VAL A 423 -42.84 -13.96 -2.81
N PRO A 424 -43.44 -12.78 -3.09
CA PRO A 424 -44.89 -12.65 -3.18
C PRO A 424 -45.53 -13.55 -4.25
N GLY A 425 -44.84 -13.75 -5.38
CA GLY A 425 -45.31 -14.61 -6.47
C GLY A 425 -45.12 -16.11 -6.21
N LEU A 426 -44.21 -16.46 -5.30
CA LEU A 426 -43.86 -17.84 -4.96
C LEU A 426 -44.59 -18.36 -3.71
N LEU A 427 -45.36 -17.53 -3.01
CA LEU A 427 -46.13 -17.97 -1.84
C LEU A 427 -47.16 -19.04 -2.24
N ARG A 428 -47.20 -20.14 -1.48
CA ARG A 428 -48.24 -21.16 -1.65
C ARG A 428 -49.62 -20.54 -1.46
N LYS A 429 -50.60 -21.08 -2.19
CA LYS A 429 -52.02 -20.69 -2.05
C LYS A 429 -52.39 -20.71 -0.56
N GLU A 430 -53.09 -19.66 -0.12
CA GLU A 430 -53.56 -19.45 1.28
C GLU A 430 -52.51 -18.95 2.28
N VAL A 431 -51.23 -18.81 1.91
CA VAL A 431 -50.21 -18.22 2.79
C VAL A 431 -50.18 -16.70 2.61
N SER A 432 -50.42 -15.95 3.70
CA SER A 432 -50.24 -14.49 3.69
C SER A 432 -48.76 -14.10 3.86
N LEU A 433 -48.39 -12.94 3.32
CA LEU A 433 -47.03 -12.40 3.46
C LEU A 433 -46.66 -12.16 4.93
N ASP A 434 -47.62 -11.74 5.77
CA ASP A 434 -47.37 -11.57 7.20
C ASP A 434 -47.11 -12.90 7.90
N HIS A 435 -47.83 -13.97 7.53
CA HIS A 435 -47.54 -15.30 8.05
C HIS A 435 -46.14 -15.78 7.63
N PHE A 436 -45.74 -15.52 6.38
CA PHE A 436 -44.39 -15.82 5.90
C PHE A 436 -43.33 -15.09 6.73
N ARG A 437 -43.48 -13.78 6.94
CA ARG A 437 -42.55 -12.96 7.75
C ARG A 437 -42.48 -13.44 9.20
N GLU A 438 -43.61 -13.86 9.77
CA GLU A 438 -43.66 -14.42 11.11
C GLU A 438 -42.86 -15.74 11.22
N GLN A 439 -42.98 -16.62 10.21
CA GLN A 439 -42.21 -17.87 10.16
C GLN A 439 -40.72 -17.65 9.84
N ALA A 440 -40.38 -16.52 9.21
CA ALA A 440 -39.01 -16.14 8.92
C ALA A 440 -38.25 -15.63 10.17
N ARG A 441 -38.92 -15.38 11.29
CA ARG A 441 -38.28 -14.83 12.51
C ARG A 441 -37.18 -15.73 13.06
N SER A 442 -36.08 -15.12 13.49
CA SER A 442 -34.98 -15.80 14.16
C SER A 442 -35.35 -16.17 15.61
N GLN A 443 -34.67 -17.17 16.16
CA GLN A 443 -34.85 -17.56 17.56
C GLN A 443 -34.63 -16.37 18.50
N TYR A 444 -33.65 -15.51 18.19
CA TYR A 444 -33.39 -14.29 18.94
C TYR A 444 -34.61 -13.34 18.94
N GLN A 445 -35.20 -13.08 17.76
CA GLN A 445 -36.39 -12.22 17.64
C GLN A 445 -37.59 -12.81 18.40
N ILE A 446 -37.77 -14.14 18.34
CA ILE A 446 -38.83 -14.86 19.07
C ILE A 446 -38.62 -14.69 20.58
N THR A 447 -37.42 -15.01 21.08
CA THR A 447 -37.09 -14.91 22.51
C THR A 447 -37.19 -13.47 23.04
N ARG A 448 -36.81 -12.48 22.24
CA ARG A 448 -36.89 -11.05 22.59
C ARG A 448 -38.25 -10.42 22.30
N ARG A 449 -39.23 -11.18 21.80
CA ARG A 449 -40.57 -10.70 21.40
C ARG A 449 -40.52 -9.51 20.43
N LEU A 450 -39.52 -9.48 19.54
CA LEU A 450 -39.39 -8.45 18.52
C LEU A 450 -40.36 -8.71 17.36
N PRO A 451 -40.96 -7.67 16.76
CA PRO A 451 -41.86 -7.85 15.62
C PRO A 451 -41.15 -8.50 14.42
N ALA A 452 -41.91 -9.13 13.52
CA ALA A 452 -41.38 -9.65 12.27
C ALA A 452 -40.82 -8.51 11.40
N ALA A 453 -39.56 -8.63 10.98
CA ALA A 453 -38.93 -7.65 10.12
C ALA A 453 -39.69 -7.51 8.78
N PRO A 454 -39.69 -6.32 8.15
CA PRO A 454 -40.22 -6.15 6.80
C PRO A 454 -39.46 -7.03 5.82
N LEU A 455 -40.11 -7.40 4.71
CA LEU A 455 -39.58 -8.38 3.75
C LEU A 455 -38.18 -8.00 3.23
N VAL A 456 -37.97 -6.71 2.91
CA VAL A 456 -36.69 -6.17 2.42
C VAL A 456 -35.53 -6.32 3.42
N GLU A 457 -35.83 -6.38 4.71
CA GLU A 457 -34.85 -6.54 5.80
C GLU A 457 -34.60 -8.01 6.16
N LEU A 458 -35.32 -8.96 5.56
CA LEU A 458 -35.07 -10.38 5.83
C LEU A 458 -33.71 -10.81 5.29
N GLU A 459 -32.95 -11.50 6.13
CA GLU A 459 -31.67 -12.07 5.76
C GLU A 459 -31.84 -13.37 4.97
N VAL A 460 -30.81 -13.80 4.25
CA VAL A 460 -30.85 -15.08 3.50
C VAL A 460 -31.23 -16.27 4.38
N ALA A 461 -30.73 -16.30 5.62
CA ALA A 461 -31.03 -17.37 6.58
C ALA A 461 -32.49 -17.34 7.05
N ASP A 462 -33.13 -16.16 7.09
CA ASP A 462 -34.54 -16.01 7.46
C ASP A 462 -35.44 -16.48 6.31
N LEU A 463 -35.07 -16.14 5.07
CA LEU A 463 -35.71 -16.62 3.85
C LEU A 463 -35.63 -18.15 3.74
N GLN A 464 -34.45 -18.73 4.01
CA GLN A 464 -34.27 -20.18 4.03
C GLN A 464 -35.15 -20.87 5.09
N ARG A 465 -35.31 -20.27 6.27
CA ARG A 465 -36.17 -20.79 7.35
C ARG A 465 -37.64 -20.86 6.95
N ALA A 466 -38.12 -19.84 6.25
CA ALA A 466 -39.51 -19.75 5.79
C ALA A 466 -39.76 -20.41 4.42
N SER A 467 -38.71 -20.87 3.73
CA SER A 467 -38.76 -21.41 2.36
C SER A 467 -39.78 -22.54 2.14
N ARG A 468 -40.14 -23.31 3.18
CA ARG A 468 -41.18 -24.34 3.13
C ARG A 468 -42.57 -23.83 2.75
N LEU A 469 -42.81 -22.52 2.93
CA LEU A 469 -44.06 -21.85 2.59
C LEU A 469 -44.11 -21.38 1.13
N LEU A 470 -42.99 -21.50 0.41
CA LEU A 470 -42.84 -21.11 -0.98
C LEU A 470 -42.97 -22.34 -1.90
N ASP A 471 -43.43 -22.11 -3.11
CA ASP A 471 -43.44 -23.09 -4.20
C ASP A 471 -42.16 -22.96 -5.03
N LEU A 472 -41.05 -23.49 -4.47
CA LEU A 472 -39.72 -23.42 -5.09
C LEU A 472 -39.40 -24.68 -5.90
N THR A 473 -38.80 -24.48 -7.07
CA THR A 473 -38.14 -25.56 -7.81
C THR A 473 -36.99 -26.16 -7.00
N THR A 474 -36.50 -27.33 -7.42
CA THR A 474 -35.32 -27.96 -6.79
C THR A 474 -34.11 -27.03 -6.86
N ASP A 475 -33.89 -26.37 -8.01
CA ASP A 475 -32.75 -25.49 -8.23
C ASP A 475 -32.84 -24.20 -7.41
N GLN A 476 -34.02 -23.59 -7.33
CA GLN A 476 -34.25 -22.42 -6.46
C GLN A 476 -34.01 -22.75 -4.98
N ARG A 477 -34.47 -23.91 -4.52
CA ARG A 477 -34.24 -24.38 -3.15
C ARG A 477 -32.77 -24.65 -2.88
N HIS A 478 -32.07 -25.29 -3.82
CA HIS A 478 -30.65 -25.54 -3.73
C HIS A 478 -29.87 -24.22 -3.67
N ARG A 479 -30.18 -23.28 -4.56
CA ARG A 479 -29.59 -21.94 -4.59
C ARG A 479 -29.76 -21.19 -3.27
N LEU A 480 -30.97 -21.14 -2.72
CA LEU A 480 -31.23 -20.48 -1.43
C LEU A 480 -30.43 -21.12 -0.29
N SER A 481 -30.31 -22.45 -0.28
CA SER A 481 -29.46 -23.17 0.67
C SER A 481 -27.99 -22.76 0.52
N THR A 482 -27.46 -22.77 -0.70
CA THR A 482 -26.06 -22.41 -0.99
C THR A 482 -25.74 -20.98 -0.54
N LEU A 483 -26.62 -20.01 -0.84
CA LEU A 483 -26.45 -18.63 -0.38
C LEU A 483 -26.48 -18.53 1.14
N SER A 484 -27.42 -19.22 1.80
CA SER A 484 -27.54 -19.22 3.26
C SER A 484 -26.31 -19.82 3.93
N ASP A 485 -25.86 -20.98 3.44
CA ASP A 485 -24.70 -21.69 3.98
C ASP A 485 -23.43 -20.87 3.79
N ALA A 486 -23.23 -20.29 2.60
CA ALA A 486 -22.08 -19.42 2.33
C ALA A 486 -22.07 -18.21 3.27
N ARG A 487 -23.18 -17.48 3.38
CA ARG A 487 -23.32 -16.33 4.28
C ARG A 487 -22.99 -16.69 5.73
N ASN A 488 -23.46 -17.85 6.19
CA ASN A 488 -23.21 -18.35 7.54
C ASN A 488 -21.72 -18.68 7.79
N HIS A 489 -21.04 -19.31 6.83
CA HIS A 489 -19.60 -19.56 6.94
C HIS A 489 -18.81 -18.25 7.01
N LEU A 490 -19.13 -17.32 6.12
CA LEU A 490 -18.50 -16.00 6.02
C LEU A 490 -18.70 -15.16 7.28
N SER A 491 -19.90 -15.16 7.88
CA SER A 491 -20.17 -14.46 9.15
C SER A 491 -19.42 -15.04 10.35
N HIS A 492 -19.04 -16.32 10.28
CA HIS A 492 -18.24 -16.99 11.31
C HIS A 492 -16.73 -16.98 11.02
N LEU A 493 -16.28 -16.15 10.06
CA LEU A 493 -14.88 -16.05 9.64
C LEU A 493 -14.30 -17.42 9.26
N ARG A 494 -15.10 -18.25 8.59
CA ARG A 494 -14.66 -19.53 8.01
C ARG A 494 -14.50 -19.36 6.51
N PRO A 495 -13.30 -19.57 5.95
CA PRO A 495 -13.12 -19.53 4.51
C PRO A 495 -13.98 -20.60 3.84
N LEU A 496 -14.62 -20.25 2.74
CA LEU A 496 -15.23 -21.20 1.84
C LEU A 496 -14.12 -22.02 1.15
N THR A 497 -14.31 -23.33 1.14
CA THR A 497 -13.49 -24.27 0.37
C THR A 497 -13.65 -24.04 -1.13
N HIS A 498 -12.72 -24.57 -1.93
CA HIS A 498 -12.79 -24.47 -3.39
C HIS A 498 -14.14 -24.93 -3.96
N ARG A 499 -14.61 -26.12 -3.55
CA ARG A 499 -15.92 -26.64 -3.95
C ARG A 499 -17.08 -25.72 -3.54
N GLN A 500 -17.06 -25.22 -2.31
CA GLN A 500 -18.11 -24.29 -1.84
C GLN A 500 -18.10 -22.97 -2.63
N LEU A 501 -16.93 -22.50 -3.07
CA LEU A 501 -16.83 -21.32 -3.93
C LEU A 501 -17.36 -21.59 -5.32
N GLU A 502 -17.13 -22.77 -5.90
CA GLU A 502 -17.69 -23.16 -7.20
C GLU A 502 -19.22 -23.25 -7.14
N ASP A 503 -19.75 -23.96 -6.13
CA ASP A 503 -21.18 -24.10 -5.91
C ASP A 503 -21.85 -22.72 -5.72
N LEU A 504 -21.21 -21.84 -4.93
CA LEU A 504 -21.69 -20.48 -4.70
C LEU A 504 -21.60 -19.62 -5.96
N ALA A 505 -20.51 -19.71 -6.72
CA ALA A 505 -20.34 -18.93 -7.94
C ALA A 505 -21.43 -19.28 -8.96
N GLN A 506 -21.71 -20.57 -9.14
CA GLN A 506 -22.81 -21.03 -9.98
C GLN A 506 -24.17 -20.53 -9.47
N ALA A 507 -24.40 -20.62 -8.15
CA ALA A 507 -25.61 -20.13 -7.50
C ALA A 507 -25.77 -18.60 -7.63
N LEU A 508 -24.70 -17.82 -7.72
CA LEU A 508 -24.77 -16.37 -7.89
C LEU A 508 -24.99 -15.96 -9.35
N THR A 509 -24.48 -16.72 -10.32
CA THR A 509 -24.53 -16.32 -11.73
C THR A 509 -25.75 -16.83 -12.50
N ASN A 510 -26.46 -17.83 -11.99
CA ASN A 510 -27.72 -18.28 -12.60
C ASN A 510 -28.84 -17.28 -12.32
N ASP A 511 -29.82 -17.14 -13.21
CA ASP A 511 -31.01 -16.32 -12.93
C ASP A 511 -32.00 -17.12 -12.05
N TRP A 512 -32.75 -16.45 -11.19
CA TRP A 512 -33.78 -17.11 -10.36
C TRP A 512 -34.96 -17.63 -11.19
N LEU A 513 -35.12 -17.08 -12.40
CA LEU A 513 -36.18 -17.40 -13.36
C LEU A 513 -35.71 -18.27 -14.54
N ALA A 514 -34.41 -18.55 -14.65
CA ALA A 514 -33.88 -19.46 -15.65
C ALA A 514 -34.15 -20.90 -15.20
N ASP A 515 -35.40 -21.36 -15.38
CA ASP A 515 -35.77 -22.70 -15.84
C ASP A 515 -37.29 -22.89 -15.78
N GLY A 516 -37.92 -22.78 -16.95
CA GLY A 516 -39.36 -22.99 -17.18
C GLY A 516 -39.73 -23.08 -18.66
N SER A 517 -38.78 -23.41 -19.54
CA SER A 517 -39.04 -23.75 -20.95
C SER A 517 -38.31 -25.04 -21.31
N GLY A 518 -38.86 -26.15 -20.83
CA GLY A 518 -38.51 -27.52 -21.23
C GLY A 518 -39.78 -28.33 -21.34
#